data_AF-A0A661QBL6-F1
#
_entry.id   AF-A0A661QBL6-F1
#
_cell.length_a   1.000
_cell.length_b   1.000
_cell.length_c   1.000
_cell.angle_alpha   90.00
_cell.angle_beta   90.00
_cell.angle_gamma   90.00
#
_symmetry.space_group_name_H-M   'P 1'
#
loop_
_entity.id
_entity.type
_entity.pdbx_description
1 polymer ?
#
loop_
_entity_poly.entity_id
_entity_poly.type
_entity_poly.pdbx_seq_one_letter_code
_entity_poly.pdbx_strand_id
1 'polypeptide(L)' 'MGFIKEQQKRLAVRFLSWQYEKKNLPMPTRIELERHAAGIVEDAHRIARERGRNVMSIIKEIVADIKK' A
#
# COMPACT_ATOMS: atom_id res chain seq x y z
N MET A 1 -12.30 10.73 8.80
CA MET A 1 -13.03 9.63 9.45
C MET A 1 -12.78 8.35 8.69
N GLY A 2 -12.54 7.25 9.40
CA GLY A 2 -12.35 5.92 8.81
C GLY A 2 -11.23 5.16 9.49
N PHE A 3 -11.49 4.65 10.70
CA PHE A 3 -10.58 3.76 11.43
C PHE A 3 -10.00 2.65 10.53
N ILE A 4 -10.83 2.11 9.63
CA ILE A 4 -10.46 1.10 8.63
C ILE A 4 -9.42 1.61 7.63
N LYS A 5 -9.59 2.83 7.08
CA LYS A 5 -8.63 3.43 6.12
C LYS A 5 -7.26 3.61 6.79
N GLU A 6 -7.24 3.99 8.07
CA GLU A 6 -6.00 4.16 8.82
C GLU A 6 -5.31 2.82 9.15
N GLN A 7 -6.07 1.76 9.41
CA GLN A 7 -5.50 0.41 9.52
C GLN A 7 -4.92 -0.06 8.18
N GLN A 8 -5.62 0.18 7.07
CA GLN A 8 -5.14 -0.17 5.74
C GLN A 8 -3.84 0.56 5.39
N LYS A 9 -3.71 1.83 5.75
CA LYS A 9 -2.45 2.58 5.59
C LYS A 9 -1.30 1.97 6.39
N ARG A 10 -1.53 1.66 7.67
CA ARG A 10 -0.51 1.00 8.51
C ARG A 10 -0.08 -0.35 7.94
N LEU A 11 -1.02 -1.14 7.45
CA LEU A 11 -0.72 -2.41 6.78
C LEU A 11 0.03 -2.19 5.46
N ALA A 12 -0.35 -1.20 4.65
CA ALA A 12 0.33 -0.86 3.42
C ALA A 12 1.78 -0.41 3.68
N VAL A 13 2.04 0.38 4.73
CA VAL A 13 3.41 0.72 5.15
C VAL A 13 4.20 -0.55 5.48
N ARG A 14 3.63 -1.46 6.27
CA ARG A 14 4.32 -2.70 6.65
C ARG A 14 4.61 -3.59 5.44
N PHE A 15 3.67 -3.70 4.50
CA PHE A 15 3.89 -4.46 3.27
C PHE A 15 4.92 -3.80 2.35
N LEU A 16 4.92 -2.46 2.25
CA LEU A 16 5.93 -1.72 1.51
C LEU A 16 7.31 -1.99 2.10
N SER A 17 7.50 -1.76 3.40
CA SER A 17 8.79 -2.02 4.07
C SER A 17 9.28 -3.44 3.81
N TRP A 18 8.40 -4.43 3.98
CA TRP A 18 8.73 -5.82 3.70
C TRP A 18 9.12 -6.07 2.24
N GLN A 19 8.47 -5.43 1.26
CA GLN A 19 8.87 -5.56 -0.15
C GLN A 19 10.23 -4.93 -0.45
N TYR A 20 10.53 -3.76 0.13
CA TYR A 20 11.84 -3.12 -0.03
C TYR A 20 12.96 -3.99 0.57
N GLU A 21 12.74 -4.55 1.76
CA GLU A 21 13.65 -5.52 2.38
C GLU A 21 13.82 -6.77 1.51
N LYS A 22 12.72 -7.39 1.07
CA LYS A 22 12.74 -8.61 0.25
C LYS A 22 13.48 -8.41 -1.06
N LYS A 23 13.36 -7.24 -1.68
CA LYS A 23 14.04 -6.89 -2.94
C LYS A 23 15.45 -6.30 -2.73
N ASN A 24 15.92 -6.24 -1.49
CA ASN A 24 17.22 -5.65 -1.10
C ASN A 24 17.41 -4.22 -1.65
N LEU A 25 16.33 -3.43 -1.61
CA LEU A 25 16.29 -2.06 -2.09
C LEU A 25 16.60 -1.09 -0.94
N PRO A 26 17.13 0.11 -1.24
CA PRO A 26 17.26 1.15 -0.22
C PRO A 26 15.86 1.52 0.30
N MET A 27 15.69 1.36 1.62
CA MET A 27 14.44 1.68 2.30
C MET A 27 14.22 3.20 2.28
N PRO A 28 13.09 3.70 1.76
CA PRO A 28 12.74 5.11 1.82
C PRO A 28 12.56 5.57 3.27
N THR A 29 12.55 6.88 3.49
CA THR A 29 12.26 7.43 4.81
C THR A 29 10.85 7.06 5.26
N ARG A 30 10.62 7.07 6.57
CA ARG A 30 9.30 6.78 7.14
C ARG A 30 8.19 7.67 6.58
N ILE A 31 8.49 8.95 6.34
CA ILE A 31 7.54 9.92 5.78
C ILE A 31 7.19 9.55 4.33
N GLU A 32 8.16 9.14 3.53
CA GLU A 32 7.94 8.69 2.15
C GLU A 32 7.14 7.40 2.09
N LEU A 33 7.44 6.43 2.98
CA LEU A 33 6.66 5.19 3.09
C LEU A 33 5.20 5.47 3.46
N GLU A 34 4.95 6.38 4.40
CA GLU A 34 3.59 6.78 4.78
C GLU A 34 2.85 7.48 3.63
N ARG A 35 3.53 8.35 2.88
CA ARG A 35 2.97 8.99 1.68
C ARG A 35 2.63 7.96 0.60
N HIS A 36 3.55 7.03 0.31
CA HIS A 36 3.33 5.96 -0.66
C HIS A 36 2.17 5.06 -0.23
N ALA A 37 2.15 4.63 1.02
CA ALA A 37 1.06 3.83 1.57
C ALA A 37 -0.29 4.54 1.47
N ALA A 38 -0.33 5.85 1.76
CA ALA A 38 -1.56 6.63 1.63
C ALA A 38 -2.08 6.63 0.19
N GLY A 39 -1.20 6.87 -0.80
CA GLY A 39 -1.56 6.81 -2.23
C GLY A 39 -2.08 5.44 -2.65
N ILE A 40 -1.37 4.36 -2.27
CA ILE A 40 -1.77 2.98 -2.59
C ILE A 40 -3.15 2.63 -2.04
N VAL A 41 -3.45 3.05 -0.80
CA VAL A 41 -4.77 2.80 -0.19
C VAL A 41 -5.86 3.58 -0.93
N GLU A 42 -5.59 4.82 -1.35
CA GLU A 42 -6.55 5.61 -2.12
C GLU A 42 -6.82 5.02 -3.49
N ASP A 43 -5.78 4.57 -4.19
CA ASP A 43 -5.91 3.84 -5.45
C ASP A 43 -6.68 2.55 -5.29
N ALA A 44 -6.41 1.79 -4.23
CA ALA A 44 -7.11 0.55 -3.94
C ALA A 44 -8.61 0.79 -3.68
N HIS A 45 -8.98 1.86 -2.98
CA HIS A 45 -10.39 2.23 -2.80
C HIS A 45 -11.05 2.65 -4.12
N ARG A 46 -10.35 3.42 -4.96
CA ARG A 46 -10.84 3.81 -6.29
C ARG A 46 -11.10 2.58 -7.17
N ILE A 47 -10.12 1.68 -7.27
CA ILE A 47 -10.23 0.44 -8.06
C ILE A 47 -11.32 -0.47 -7.50
N ALA A 48 -11.42 -0.60 -6.18
CA ALA A 48 -12.48 -1.39 -5.54
C ALA A 48 -13.87 -0.86 -5.89
N ARG A 49 -14.05 0.47 -5.91
CA ARG A 49 -15.31 1.13 -6.28
C ARG A 49 -15.66 0.92 -7.74
N GLU A 50 -14.69 0.98 -8.64
CA GLU A 50 -14.90 0.83 -10.08
C GLU A 50 -15.09 -0.62 -10.52
N ARG A 51 -14.41 -1.57 -9.86
CA ARG A 51 -14.30 -2.96 -10.32
C ARG A 51 -14.91 -3.99 -9.37
N GLY A 52 -15.46 -3.57 -8.22
CA GLY A 52 -16.08 -4.45 -7.23
C GLY A 52 -15.09 -5.41 -6.53
N ARG A 53 -13.81 -5.06 -6.44
CA ARG A 53 -12.75 -5.93 -5.88
C ARG A 53 -12.43 -5.59 -4.42
N ASN A 54 -11.85 -6.55 -3.69
CA ASN A 54 -11.41 -6.34 -2.30
C ASN A 54 -10.20 -5.40 -2.23
N VAL A 55 -10.32 -4.33 -1.42
CA VAL A 55 -9.28 -3.30 -1.23
C VAL A 55 -7.94 -3.90 -0.79
N MET A 56 -7.94 -4.89 0.11
CA MET A 56 -6.72 -5.49 0.63
C MET A 56 -5.99 -6.32 -0.44
N SER A 57 -6.73 -7.02 -1.31
CA SER A 57 -6.14 -7.74 -2.44
C SER A 57 -5.47 -6.77 -3.42
N ILE A 58 -6.13 -5.65 -3.72
CA ILE A 58 -5.57 -4.61 -4.60
C ILE A 58 -4.30 -3.99 -4.00
N ILE A 59 -4.30 -3.67 -2.69
CA ILE A 59 -3.10 -3.14 -2.01
C ILE A 59 -1.92 -4.11 -2.19
N LYS A 60 -2.14 -5.41 -1.98
CA LYS A 60 -1.07 -6.43 -2.13
C LYS A 60 -0.56 -6.51 -3.56
N GLU A 61 -1.44 -6.43 -4.56
CA GLU A 61 -1.07 -6.41 -5.97
C GLU A 61 -0.20 -5.19 -6.30
N ILE A 62 -0.66 -3.99 -5.94
CA ILE A 62 0.09 -2.75 -6.18
C ILE A 62 1.46 -2.79 -5.50
N VAL A 63 1.51 -3.23 -4.24
CA VAL A 63 2.78 -3.31 -3.48
C VAL A 63 3.73 -4.36 -4.05
N ALA A 64 3.23 -5.50 -4.53
CA ALA A 64 4.06 -6.51 -5.17
C ALA A 64 4.72 -6.01 -6.48
N ASP A 65 4.00 -5.15 -7.21
CA ASP A 65 4.45 -4.54 -8.46
C ASP A 65 5.41 -3.37 -8.27
N ILE A 66 5.59 -2.85 -7.05
CA ILE A 66 6.58 -1.80 -6.78
C ILE A 66 7.98 -2.34 -7.07
N LYS A 67 8.56 -1.88 -8.18
CA LYS A 67 9.83 -2.31 -8.78
C LYS A 67 9.78 -3.74 -9.34
N LYS A 68 8.94 -3.97 -10.36
CA LYS A 68 9.30 -4.88 -11.45
C LYS A 68 10.25 -4.16 -12.41
#